data_AF-A0A2D9B6N2-F1
#
_entry.id   AF-A0A2D9B6N2-F1
#
_cell.length_a   1.000
_cell.length_b   1.000
_cell.length_c   1.000
_cell.angle_alpha   90.00
_cell.angle_beta   90.00
_cell.angle_gamma   90.00
#
_symmetry.space_group_name_H-M   'P 1'
#
loop_
_entity.id
_entity.type
_entity.pdbx_description
1 polymer ?
#
loop_
_entity_poly.entity_id
_entity_poly.type
_entity_poly.pdbx_seq_one_letter_code
_entity_poly.pdbx_strand_id
1 'polypeptide(L)'
;MKNSVKNSAKKVSNKKETVKEIDVTKLSNEQLLNIDLDKVNLYDLLENNPDLKPKLKGNKGSKEKMYKDTAKKENESDKNFRRRIRNTRNTFVENILLLFQNKNDKELKEQINSFEDFYFETYTKNDFSLESICRLNSDEATKAKIKLFFHILKMNKTK
;
A
#
# COMPACT_ATOMS: atom_id res chain seq x y z
N MET A 1 51.18 41.46 -12.59
CA MET A 1 50.32 40.45 -11.92
C MET A 1 48.99 40.37 -12.66
N LYS A 2 48.59 39.20 -13.18
CA LYS A 2 47.19 38.80 -13.48
C LYS A 2 47.10 37.35 -14.00
N ASN A 3 46.60 36.48 -13.12
CA ASN A 3 45.93 35.19 -13.28
C ASN A 3 46.17 34.33 -14.53
N SER A 4 46.88 33.21 -14.34
CA SER A 4 46.74 31.99 -15.16
C SER A 4 45.56 31.16 -14.63
N VAL A 5 44.54 30.93 -15.46
CA VAL A 5 43.41 30.03 -15.12
C VAL A 5 43.74 28.61 -15.58
N LYS A 6 44.12 27.74 -14.65
CA LYS A 6 44.27 26.30 -14.91
C LYS A 6 42.90 25.63 -14.90
N ASN A 7 42.36 25.38 -16.09
CA ASN A 7 41.12 24.62 -16.26
C ASN A 7 41.37 23.12 -16.02
N SER A 8 41.11 22.62 -14.82
CA SER A 8 41.21 21.20 -14.49
C SER A 8 39.89 20.50 -14.80
N ALA A 9 39.83 19.80 -15.94
CA ALA A 9 38.67 18.99 -16.34
C ALA A 9 38.42 17.90 -15.30
N LYS A 10 37.41 18.09 -14.45
CA LYS A 10 37.07 17.17 -13.37
C LYS A 10 36.40 15.93 -13.96
N LYS A 11 37.19 14.86 -14.11
CA LYS A 11 36.81 13.55 -14.64
C LYS A 11 35.62 12.99 -13.86
N VAL A 12 34.41 13.12 -14.40
CA VAL A 12 33.18 12.57 -13.79
C VAL A 12 33.25 11.05 -13.89
N SER A 13 33.61 10.40 -12.79
CA SER A 13 33.58 8.95 -12.69
C SER A 13 32.14 8.47 -12.58
N ASN A 14 31.68 7.71 -13.58
CA ASN A 14 30.47 6.90 -13.47
C ASN A 14 30.68 5.83 -12.39
N LYS A 15 30.41 6.19 -11.13
CA LYS A 15 30.15 5.19 -10.09
C LYS A 15 28.78 4.61 -10.37
N LYS A 16 28.74 3.34 -10.79
CA LYS A 16 27.55 2.51 -10.62
C LYS A 16 27.24 2.50 -9.13
N GLU A 17 26.18 3.17 -8.72
CA GLU A 17 25.69 3.06 -7.35
C GLU A 17 25.17 1.64 -7.16
N THR A 18 25.91 0.85 -6.39
CA THR A 18 25.35 -0.34 -5.75
C THR A 18 24.15 0.12 -4.93
N VAL A 19 22.97 -0.39 -5.27
CA VAL A 19 21.75 -0.16 -4.51
C VAL A 19 22.04 -0.55 -3.07
N LYS A 20 22.11 0.42 -2.17
CA LYS A 20 22.16 0.14 -0.74
C LYS A 20 20.85 -0.53 -0.39
N GLU A 21 20.92 -1.75 0.12
CA GLU A 21 19.79 -2.37 0.80
C GLU A 21 19.31 -1.39 1.88
N ILE A 22 18.03 -1.01 1.77
CA ILE A 22 17.41 -0.13 2.76
C ILE A 22 17.25 -0.99 4.02
N ASP A 23 17.82 -0.57 5.15
CA ASP A 23 17.57 -1.24 6.43
C ASP A 23 16.08 -1.07 6.79
N VAL A 24 15.32 -2.14 6.63
CA VAL A 24 13.87 -2.18 6.84
C VAL A 24 13.47 -2.53 8.27
N THR A 25 14.44 -2.77 9.16
CA THR A 25 14.16 -3.29 10.51
C THR A 25 13.52 -2.27 11.44
N LYS A 26 13.62 -0.96 11.13
CA LYS A 26 13.09 0.15 11.95
C LYS A 26 12.59 1.34 11.11
N LEU A 27 11.67 1.11 10.17
CA LEU A 27 11.07 2.18 9.37
C LEU A 27 9.79 2.70 10.02
N SER A 28 9.69 4.02 10.20
CA SER A 28 8.44 4.67 10.60
C SER A 28 7.37 4.54 9.50
N ASN A 29 6.09 4.69 9.87
CA ASN A 29 5.00 4.64 8.89
C ASN A 29 5.16 5.73 7.80
N GLU A 30 5.66 6.92 8.14
CA GLU A 30 6.01 7.96 7.17
C GLU A 30 7.14 7.54 6.22
N GLN A 31 8.21 6.90 6.73
CA GLN A 31 9.27 6.36 5.88
C GLN A 31 8.73 5.27 4.95
N LEU A 32 7.93 4.33 5.47
CA LEU A 32 7.27 3.27 4.68
C LEU A 32 6.40 3.83 3.54
N LEU A 33 5.76 4.98 3.74
CA LEU A 33 5.00 5.67 2.67
C LEU A 33 5.90 6.23 1.57
N ASN A 34 7.16 6.54 1.87
CA ASN A 34 8.12 7.12 0.92
C ASN A 34 9.15 6.11 0.33
N ILE A 35 9.32 4.91 0.90
CA ILE A 35 10.28 3.93 0.33
C ILE A 35 9.85 3.39 -1.05
N ASP A 36 10.84 3.01 -1.84
CA ASP A 36 10.66 2.22 -3.06
C ASP A 36 10.52 0.73 -2.70
N LEU A 37 9.31 0.19 -2.80
CA LEU A 37 9.02 -1.21 -2.45
C LEU A 37 9.58 -2.21 -3.48
N ASP A 38 9.86 -1.80 -4.72
CA ASP A 38 10.47 -2.70 -5.73
C ASP A 38 11.96 -3.02 -5.40
N LYS A 39 12.54 -2.41 -4.35
CA LYS A 39 13.94 -2.58 -3.90
C LYS A 39 14.08 -3.21 -2.51
N VAL A 40 13.01 -3.81 -1.98
CA VAL A 40 12.92 -4.21 -0.57
C VAL A 40 12.36 -5.62 -0.42
N ASN A 41 12.90 -6.41 0.52
CA ASN A 41 12.29 -7.66 0.91
C ASN A 41 11.03 -7.42 1.77
N LEU A 42 9.85 -7.71 1.20
CA LEU A 42 8.57 -7.51 1.89
C LEU A 42 8.37 -8.45 3.09
N TYR A 43 9.00 -9.62 3.12
CA TYR A 43 8.89 -10.54 4.26
C TYR A 43 9.56 -9.95 5.51
N ASP A 44 10.81 -9.53 5.38
CA ASP A 44 11.58 -8.89 6.47
C ASP A 44 10.87 -7.61 6.94
N LEU A 45 10.29 -6.85 6.02
CA LEU A 45 9.56 -5.63 6.33
C LEU A 45 8.25 -5.91 7.08
N LEU A 46 7.51 -6.98 6.78
CA LEU A 46 6.32 -7.41 7.53
C LEU A 46 6.67 -7.99 8.92
N GLU A 47 7.79 -8.69 9.03
CA GLU A 47 8.22 -9.32 10.28
C GLU A 47 8.69 -8.30 11.32
N ASN A 48 9.51 -7.32 10.88
CA ASN A 48 10.17 -6.36 11.75
C ASN A 48 9.34 -5.12 12.11
N ASN A 49 8.27 -4.80 11.38
CA ASN A 49 7.47 -3.60 11.62
C ASN A 49 6.11 -3.95 12.31
N PRO A 50 6.00 -3.87 13.65
CA PRO A 50 4.85 -4.38 14.41
C PRO A 50 3.53 -3.60 14.21
N ASP A 51 3.57 -2.46 13.52
CA ASP A 51 2.37 -1.73 13.08
C ASP A 51 1.81 -2.25 11.76
N LEU A 52 2.63 -2.92 10.94
CA LEU A 52 2.18 -3.65 9.75
C LEU A 52 1.56 -5.00 10.11
N LYS A 53 1.92 -5.59 11.27
CA LYS A 53 1.32 -6.85 11.74
C LYS A 53 -0.22 -6.77 11.75
N PRO A 54 -0.95 -7.77 11.21
CA PRO A 54 -2.41 -7.76 11.17
C PRO A 54 -3.06 -7.60 12.55
N LYS A 55 -4.05 -6.71 12.67
CA LYS A 55 -4.77 -6.44 13.94
C LYS A 55 -6.27 -6.23 13.68
N LEU A 56 -7.11 -7.04 14.32
CA LEU A 56 -8.57 -6.84 14.35
C LEU A 56 -8.92 -5.46 14.95
N LYS A 57 -9.57 -4.57 14.17
CA LYS A 57 -9.88 -3.19 14.60
C LYS A 57 -11.25 -2.65 14.14
N GLY A 58 -11.84 -1.79 14.98
CA GLY A 58 -13.12 -1.09 14.77
C GLY A 58 -13.02 0.34 14.22
N ASN A 59 -14.14 1.05 14.09
CA ASN A 59 -14.30 2.26 13.25
C ASN A 59 -14.53 3.60 13.97
N LYS A 60 -14.02 4.69 13.38
CA LYS A 60 -14.62 6.05 13.32
C LYS A 60 -14.14 6.79 12.05
N GLY A 61 -14.81 7.89 11.64
CA GLY A 61 -14.31 8.83 10.60
C GLY A 61 -15.16 8.99 9.31
N SER A 62 -15.17 10.20 8.72
CA SER A 62 -15.96 10.67 7.54
C SER A 62 -15.17 11.77 6.77
N LYS A 63 -15.50 12.27 5.57
CA LYS A 63 -16.76 12.49 4.82
C LYS A 63 -16.60 12.09 3.31
N GLU A 64 -17.43 12.65 2.43
CA GLU A 64 -17.43 12.57 0.94
C GLU A 64 -17.69 11.19 0.29
N LYS A 65 -18.23 11.22 -0.96
CA LYS A 65 -18.61 10.02 -1.72
C LYS A 65 -17.43 9.51 -2.55
N MET A 66 -17.07 8.23 -2.36
CA MET A 66 -16.06 7.48 -3.15
C MET A 66 -16.63 6.21 -3.80
N TYR A 67 -17.89 5.90 -3.50
CA TYR A 67 -18.48 4.57 -3.68
C TYR A 67 -19.71 4.66 -4.58
N LYS A 68 -19.93 3.62 -5.39
CA LYS A 68 -21.10 3.51 -6.28
C LYS A 68 -22.37 3.34 -5.44
N ASP A 69 -23.40 4.12 -5.73
CA ASP A 69 -24.69 4.04 -5.04
C ASP A 69 -25.39 2.68 -5.30
N THR A 70 -25.03 1.94 -6.36
CA THR A 70 -25.53 0.58 -6.67
C THR A 70 -25.06 -0.51 -5.70
N ALA A 71 -23.94 -0.31 -5.00
CA ALA A 71 -23.43 -1.29 -4.02
C ALA A 71 -24.07 -1.13 -2.62
N LYS A 72 -24.93 -0.12 -2.45
CA LYS A 72 -25.72 0.15 -1.24
C LYS A 72 -26.88 -0.83 -1.16
N LYS A 73 -27.12 -1.46 0.00
CA LYS A 73 -28.32 -2.29 0.18
C LYS A 73 -29.54 -1.38 0.31
N GLU A 74 -30.71 -1.88 -0.13
CA GLU A 74 -31.97 -1.18 0.06
C GLU A 74 -32.16 -0.78 1.53
N ASN A 75 -32.62 0.46 1.76
CA ASN A 75 -32.80 1.08 3.07
C ASN A 75 -31.55 1.18 3.98
N GLU A 76 -30.36 0.82 3.49
CA GLU A 76 -29.13 0.97 4.28
C GLU A 76 -28.73 2.45 4.42
N SER A 77 -28.39 2.87 5.64
CA SER A 77 -27.86 4.22 5.83
C SER A 77 -26.50 4.37 5.15
N ASP A 78 -26.29 5.53 4.52
CA ASP A 78 -25.05 5.96 3.89
C ASP A 78 -23.79 5.72 4.77
N LYS A 79 -23.94 5.88 6.08
CA LYS A 79 -22.90 5.61 7.10
C LYS A 79 -22.59 4.12 7.22
N ASN A 80 -23.61 3.27 7.26
CA ASN A 80 -23.47 1.82 7.41
C ASN A 80 -22.87 1.20 6.15
N PHE A 81 -23.33 1.64 4.97
CA PHE A 81 -22.77 1.24 3.69
C PHE A 81 -21.27 1.55 3.62
N ARG A 82 -20.87 2.82 3.84
CA ARG A 82 -19.45 3.22 3.86
C ARG A 82 -18.63 2.47 4.91
N ARG A 83 -19.21 2.14 6.07
CA ARG A 83 -18.56 1.33 7.11
C ARG A 83 -18.35 -0.11 6.64
N ARG A 84 -19.35 -0.75 6.04
CA ARG A 84 -19.25 -2.11 5.49
C ARG A 84 -18.13 -2.18 4.48
N ILE A 85 -18.13 -1.28 3.49
CA ILE A 85 -17.08 -1.20 2.47
C ILE A 85 -15.68 -1.06 3.08
N ARG A 86 -15.47 -0.12 4.02
CA ARG A 86 -14.15 0.05 4.66
C ARG A 86 -13.73 -1.16 5.51
N ASN A 87 -14.68 -1.84 6.15
CA ASN A 87 -14.42 -3.09 6.87
C ASN A 87 -14.00 -4.20 5.91
N THR A 88 -14.80 -4.47 4.88
CA THR A 88 -14.53 -5.50 3.87
C THR A 88 -13.16 -5.27 3.22
N ARG A 89 -12.85 -4.04 2.80
CA ARG A 89 -11.52 -3.63 2.35
C ARG A 89 -10.43 -3.95 3.37
N ASN A 90 -10.61 -3.55 4.64
CA ASN A 90 -9.60 -3.80 5.67
C ASN A 90 -9.39 -5.30 5.92
N THR A 91 -10.45 -6.10 5.88
CA THR A 91 -10.36 -7.57 5.93
C THR A 91 -9.58 -8.12 4.75
N PHE A 92 -9.82 -7.64 3.52
CA PHE A 92 -9.01 -8.03 2.36
C PHE A 92 -7.53 -7.68 2.55
N VAL A 93 -7.22 -6.46 3.00
CA VAL A 93 -5.84 -6.01 3.27
C VAL A 93 -5.16 -6.92 4.29
N GLU A 94 -5.77 -7.11 5.47
CA GLU A 94 -5.16 -7.92 6.54
C GLU A 94 -5.02 -9.39 6.14
N ASN A 95 -6.00 -9.97 5.44
CA ASN A 95 -5.93 -11.34 4.94
C ASN A 95 -4.83 -11.51 3.88
N ILE A 96 -4.70 -10.57 2.93
CA ILE A 96 -3.69 -10.66 1.86
C ILE A 96 -2.28 -10.46 2.40
N LEU A 97 -2.09 -9.56 3.37
CA LEU A 97 -0.81 -9.43 4.09
C LEU A 97 -0.46 -10.73 4.84
N LEU A 98 -1.43 -11.34 5.53
CA LEU A 98 -1.23 -12.59 6.28
C LEU A 98 -0.96 -13.80 5.36
N LEU A 99 -1.73 -13.97 4.29
CA LEU A 99 -1.56 -15.08 3.34
C LEU A 99 -0.25 -14.97 2.57
N PHE A 100 0.16 -13.75 2.21
CA PHE A 100 1.49 -13.49 1.65
C PHE A 100 2.60 -13.83 2.64
N GLN A 101 2.51 -13.35 3.89
CA GLN A 101 3.49 -13.67 4.95
C GLN A 101 3.62 -15.18 5.18
N ASN A 102 2.50 -15.90 5.17
CA ASN A 102 2.43 -17.35 5.34
C ASN A 102 2.76 -18.15 4.06
N LYS A 103 3.05 -17.49 2.93
CA LYS A 103 3.37 -18.10 1.62
C LYS A 103 2.27 -19.04 1.10
N ASN A 104 1.01 -18.73 1.40
CA ASN A 104 -0.14 -19.51 0.94
C ASN A 104 -0.65 -18.97 -0.41
N ASP A 105 0.14 -19.21 -1.47
CA ASP A 105 -0.05 -18.61 -2.80
C ASP A 105 -1.44 -18.90 -3.42
N LYS A 106 -2.05 -20.04 -3.11
CA LYS A 106 -3.37 -20.41 -3.64
C LYS A 106 -4.48 -19.54 -3.03
N GLU A 107 -4.62 -19.56 -1.71
CA GLU A 107 -5.61 -18.74 -0.99
C GLU A 107 -5.32 -17.24 -1.21
N LEU A 108 -4.05 -16.84 -1.30
CA LEU A 108 -3.66 -15.47 -1.66
C LEU A 108 -4.27 -15.06 -3.01
N LYS A 109 -4.17 -15.89 -4.04
CA LYS A 109 -4.73 -15.60 -5.38
C LYS A 109 -6.26 -15.54 -5.36
N GLU A 110 -6.92 -16.46 -4.66
CA GLU A 110 -8.39 -16.47 -4.48
C GLU A 110 -8.88 -15.20 -3.75
N GLN A 111 -8.16 -14.79 -2.71
CA GLN A 111 -8.46 -13.58 -1.93
C GLN A 111 -8.19 -12.29 -2.72
N ILE A 112 -7.16 -12.27 -3.59
CA ILE A 112 -6.86 -11.16 -4.50
C ILE A 112 -8.00 -10.99 -5.52
N ASN A 113 -8.40 -12.05 -6.21
CA ASN A 113 -9.49 -11.99 -7.20
C ASN A 113 -10.79 -11.47 -6.55
N SER A 114 -11.13 -12.01 -5.37
CA SER A 114 -12.29 -11.60 -4.58
C SER A 114 -12.23 -10.12 -4.15
N PHE A 115 -11.03 -9.57 -3.94
CA PHE A 115 -10.86 -8.14 -3.70
C PHE A 115 -11.09 -7.31 -4.97
N GLU A 116 -10.68 -7.79 -6.14
CA GLU A 116 -10.82 -7.06 -7.41
C GLU A 116 -12.29 -6.87 -7.78
N ASP A 117 -13.08 -7.95 -7.72
CA ASP A 117 -14.52 -7.92 -7.97
C ASP A 117 -15.20 -6.91 -7.02
N PHE A 118 -14.95 -7.06 -5.72
CA PHE A 118 -15.38 -6.12 -4.70
C PHE A 118 -14.96 -4.67 -5.02
N TYR A 119 -13.72 -4.44 -5.45
CA TYR A 119 -13.19 -3.11 -5.74
C TYR A 119 -13.90 -2.48 -6.93
N PHE A 120 -14.07 -3.21 -8.03
CA PHE A 120 -14.73 -2.75 -9.25
C PHE A 120 -16.23 -2.52 -9.06
N GLU A 121 -16.92 -3.33 -8.24
CA GLU A 121 -18.32 -3.12 -7.86
C GLU A 121 -18.51 -1.91 -6.94
N THR A 122 -17.50 -1.59 -6.13
CA THR A 122 -17.63 -0.65 -5.01
C THR A 122 -17.15 0.77 -5.33
N TYR A 123 -15.96 0.92 -5.93
CA TYR A 123 -15.28 2.21 -6.05
C TYR A 123 -15.59 2.90 -7.38
N THR A 124 -15.63 4.24 -7.39
CA THR A 124 -15.94 4.98 -8.64
C THR A 124 -14.75 5.08 -9.58
N LYS A 125 -13.53 5.25 -9.05
CA LYS A 125 -12.35 5.67 -9.83
C LYS A 125 -11.48 4.52 -10.37
N ASN A 126 -11.65 3.30 -9.86
CA ASN A 126 -11.04 2.05 -10.35
C ASN A 126 -9.52 2.07 -10.64
N ASP A 127 -8.77 2.98 -10.01
CA ASP A 127 -7.37 3.26 -10.35
C ASP A 127 -6.34 2.57 -9.44
N PHE A 128 -6.81 1.75 -8.47
CA PHE A 128 -6.00 1.07 -7.45
C PHE A 128 -4.98 2.01 -6.75
N SER A 129 -5.31 3.30 -6.62
CA SER A 129 -4.45 4.27 -5.97
C SER A 129 -4.70 4.34 -4.46
N LEU A 130 -3.66 4.72 -3.70
CA LEU A 130 -3.81 5.08 -2.29
C LEU A 130 -4.88 6.14 -2.12
N GLU A 131 -4.88 7.20 -2.93
CA GLU A 131 -5.89 8.26 -2.85
C GLU A 131 -7.33 7.70 -2.96
N SER A 132 -7.60 6.85 -3.95
CA SER A 132 -8.93 6.25 -4.16
C SER A 132 -9.34 5.19 -3.14
N ILE A 133 -8.44 4.69 -2.31
CA ILE A 133 -8.76 3.71 -1.26
C ILE A 133 -8.69 4.31 0.15
N CYS A 134 -7.86 5.33 0.37
CA CYS A 134 -7.50 5.90 1.66
C CYS A 134 -8.12 7.29 1.94
N ARG A 135 -8.73 7.96 0.94
CA ARG A 135 -9.20 9.36 0.98
C ARG A 135 -9.77 9.75 2.35
N LEU A 136 -9.15 10.77 2.95
CA LEU A 136 -9.54 11.46 4.19
C LEU A 136 -9.67 10.61 5.48
N ASN A 137 -9.55 9.28 5.48
CA ASN A 137 -9.77 8.45 6.67
C ASN A 137 -8.88 7.20 6.72
N SER A 138 -7.58 7.42 6.89
CA SER A 138 -6.61 6.39 7.21
C SER A 138 -5.44 7.02 7.95
N ASP A 139 -5.08 6.43 9.10
CA ASP A 139 -3.80 6.72 9.75
C ASP A 139 -2.63 6.22 8.88
N GLU A 140 -1.42 6.67 9.18
CA GLU A 140 -0.24 6.35 8.39
C GLU A 140 0.05 4.85 8.36
N ALA A 141 -0.19 4.14 9.46
CA ALA A 141 -0.08 2.68 9.53
C ALA A 141 -1.05 1.98 8.55
N THR A 142 -2.32 2.43 8.50
CA THR A 142 -3.32 1.93 7.55
C THR A 142 -2.90 2.23 6.11
N LYS A 143 -2.36 3.43 5.83
CA LYS A 143 -1.85 3.77 4.49
C LYS A 143 -0.62 2.92 4.12
N ALA A 144 0.29 2.68 5.05
CA ALA A 144 1.47 1.83 4.84
C ALA A 144 1.08 0.37 4.55
N LYS A 145 0.12 -0.19 5.31
CA LYS A 145 -0.49 -1.50 5.02
C LYS A 145 -1.10 -1.56 3.63
N ILE A 146 -1.90 -0.55 3.25
CA ILE A 146 -2.54 -0.50 1.92
C ILE A 146 -1.49 -0.34 0.80
N LYS A 147 -0.39 0.37 1.05
CA LYS A 147 0.75 0.49 0.11
C LYS A 147 1.43 -0.87 -0.12
N LEU A 148 1.73 -1.61 0.96
CA LEU A 148 2.26 -2.99 0.86
C LEU A 148 1.28 -3.90 0.10
N PHE A 149 0.01 -3.85 0.49
CA PHE A 149 -1.06 -4.62 -0.15
C PHE A 149 -1.13 -4.37 -1.67
N PHE A 150 -1.10 -3.12 -2.12
CA PHE A 150 -1.06 -2.81 -3.56
C PHE A 150 0.19 -3.34 -4.26
N HIS A 151 1.34 -3.31 -3.58
CA HIS A 151 2.56 -3.89 -4.12
C HIS A 151 2.42 -5.41 -4.28
N ILE A 152 1.84 -6.10 -3.31
CA ILE A 152 1.52 -7.54 -3.40
C ILE A 152 0.51 -7.80 -4.53
N LEU A 153 -0.51 -6.95 -4.73
CA LEU A 153 -1.41 -7.06 -5.90
C LEU A 153 -0.62 -6.96 -7.21
N LYS A 154 0.24 -5.93 -7.35
CA LYS A 154 1.08 -5.71 -8.54
C LYS A 154 1.94 -6.93 -8.85
N MET A 155 2.66 -7.46 -7.86
CA MET A 155 3.51 -8.65 -7.99
C MET A 155 2.75 -9.89 -8.49
N ASN A 156 1.50 -10.08 -8.03
CA ASN A 156 0.68 -11.25 -8.38
C ASN A 156 -0.14 -11.08 -9.66
N LYS A 157 -0.21 -9.87 -10.24
CA LYS A 157 -0.76 -9.64 -11.59
C LYS A 157 0.26 -9.89 -12.71
N THR A 158 1.55 -9.85 -12.39
CA THR A 158 2.66 -10.06 -13.34
C THR A 158 3.19 -11.50 -13.35
N LYS A 159 2.43 -12.46 -12.81
CA LYS A 159 2.72 -13.90 -12.79
C LYS A 159 1.60 -14.71 -13.43
#